data_AF-A0A9D9PT22-F1
#
_entry.id   AF-A0A9D9PT22-F1
#
_cell.length_a   1.000
_cell.length_b   1.000
_cell.length_c   1.000
_cell.angle_alpha   90.00
_cell.angle_beta   90.00
_cell.angle_gamma   90.00
#
_symmetry.space_group_name_H-M   'P 1'
#
loop_
_entity.id
_entity.type
_entity.pdbx_description
1 polymer ?
#
loop_
_entity_poly.entity_id
_entity_poly.type
_entity_poly.pdbx_seq_one_letter_code
_entity_poly.pdbx_strand_id
1 'polypeptide(L)' 'MASGETTRVFAVKRLEAFIASVLGGLGLPESDAATCAARMTESDLRGVDTHGIFR' A
#
# COMPACT_ATOMS: atom_id res chain seq x y z
N MET A 1 11.94 -23.95 17.08
CA MET A 1 12.15 -23.15 15.86
C MET A 1 11.06 -22.10 15.77
N ALA A 2 11.25 -20.94 16.41
CA ALA A 2 10.33 -19.82 16.25
C ALA A 2 10.90 -18.94 15.13
N SER A 3 10.27 -18.97 13.96
CA SER A 3 10.60 -18.08 12.85
C SER A 3 10.37 -16.64 13.34
N GLY A 4 11.44 -15.87 13.53
CA GLY A 4 11.34 -14.48 13.96
C GLY A 4 10.62 -13.64 12.91
N GLU A 5 9.54 -12.96 13.32
CA GLU A 5 8.81 -12.05 12.45
C GLU A 5 9.72 -10.89 12.05
N THR A 6 10.09 -10.84 10.78
CA THR A 6 10.92 -9.75 10.24
C THR A 6 9.99 -8.61 9.82
N THR A 7 9.74 -7.68 10.74
CA THR A 7 9.01 -6.45 10.40
C THR A 7 9.88 -5.56 9.52
N ARG A 8 9.34 -5.12 8.38
CA ARG A 8 9.99 -4.14 7.49
C ARG A 8 9.17 -2.86 7.49
N VAL A 9 9.85 -1.73 7.66
CA VAL A 9 9.24 -0.40 7.63
C VAL A 9 9.54 0.25 6.28
N PHE A 10 8.51 0.82 5.67
CA PHE A 10 8.61 1.56 4.41
C PHE A 10 8.08 2.98 4.61
N ALA A 11 8.71 3.96 3.95
CA ALA A 11 8.18 5.32 3.95
C ALA A 11 6.82 5.36 3.23
N VAL A 12 5.82 6.01 3.82
CA VAL A 12 4.45 6.05 3.29
C VAL A 12 4.41 6.53 1.83
N LYS A 13 5.17 7.56 1.47
CA LYS A 13 5.22 8.08 0.09
C LYS A 13 5.82 7.10 -0.91
N ARG A 14 6.75 6.25 -0.47
CA ARG A 14 7.27 5.16 -1.30
C ARG A 14 6.20 4.08 -1.51
N LEU A 15 5.41 3.79 -0.47
CA LEU A 15 4.33 2.82 -0.54
C LEU A 15 3.18 3.30 -1.44
N GLU A 16 2.79 4.57 -1.30
CA GLU A 16 1.80 5.22 -2.17
C GLU A 16 2.23 5.13 -3.66
N ALA A 17 3.47 5.52 -3.97
CA ALA A 17 3.99 5.47 -5.34
C ALA A 17 4.03 4.02 -5.88
N PHE A 18 4.40 3.06 -5.03
CA PHE A 18 4.38 1.64 -5.40
C PHE A 18 2.96 1.18 -5.78
N ILE A 19 1.97 1.41 -4.91
CA ILE A 19 0.59 1.00 -5.15
C ILE A 19 0.05 1.65 -6.43
N ALA A 20 0.25 2.96 -6.59
CA ALA A 20 -0.20 3.69 -7.78
C ALA A 20 0.44 3.13 -9.06
N SER A 21 1.73 2.81 -9.03
CA SER A 21 2.43 2.25 -10.20
C SER A 21 1.92 0.85 -10.57
N VAL A 22 1.61 0.01 -9.58
CA VAL A 22 1.07 -1.34 -9.81
C VAL A 22 -0.33 -1.26 -10.41
N LEU A 23 -1.22 -0.45 -9.81
CA LEU A 23 -2.59 -0.30 -10.31
C LEU A 23 -2.62 0.34 -11.70
N GLY A 24 -1.77 1.34 -11.94
CA GLY A 24 -1.62 1.93 -13.28
C GLY A 24 -1.09 0.93 -14.30
N GLY A 25 -0.14 0.07 -13.92
CA GLY A 25 0.36 -1.02 -14.75
C GLY A 25 -0.71 -2.07 -15.10
N LEU A 26 -1.77 -2.18 -14.30
CA LEU A 26 -2.94 -3.02 -14.57
C LEU A 26 -4.04 -2.32 -15.39
N GLY A 27 -3.82 -1.06 -15.80
CA GLY A 27 -4.73 -0.29 -16.64
C GLY A 27 -5.70 0.61 -15.89
N LEU A 28 -5.54 0.78 -14.57
CA LEU A 28 -6.33 1.76 -13.82
C LEU A 28 -5.92 3.19 -14.19
N PRO A 29 -6.85 4.14 -14.39
CA PRO A 29 -6.51 5.54 -14.62
C PRO A 29 -5.63 6.11 -13.50
N GLU A 30 -4.70 6.99 -13.85
CA GLU A 30 -3.70 7.53 -12.91
C GLU A 30 -4.34 8.20 -11.67
N SER A 31 -5.42 8.97 -11.88
CA SER A 31 -6.17 9.61 -10.79
C SER A 31 -6.79 8.61 -9.81
N ASP A 32 -7.27 7.49 -10.35
CA ASP A 32 -7.94 6.45 -9.58
C ASP A 32 -6.90 5.62 -8.84
N ALA A 33 -5.79 5.29 -9.50
CA ALA A 33 -4.63 4.63 -8.88
C ALA A 33 -4.03 5.45 -7.73
N ALA A 34 -3.88 6.76 -7.92
CA ALA A 34 -3.42 7.66 -6.86
C ALA A 34 -4.40 7.71 -5.69
N THR A 35 -5.71 7.70 -5.97
CA THR A 35 -6.75 7.68 -4.93
C THR A 35 -6.72 6.38 -4.13
N CYS A 36 -6.66 5.22 -4.81
CA CYS A 36 -6.53 3.91 -4.17
C CYS A 36 -5.27 3.85 -3.29
N ALA A 37 -4.12 4.28 -3.82
CA ALA A 37 -2.86 4.32 -3.08
C ALA A 37 -2.95 5.17 -1.80
N ALA A 38 -3.52 6.36 -1.89
CA ALA A 38 -3.71 7.23 -0.73
C ALA A 38 -4.62 6.58 0.33
N ARG A 39 -5.71 5.92 -0.08
CA ARG A 39 -6.64 5.26 0.85
C ARG A 39 -6.05 4.01 1.51
N MET A 40 -5.35 3.18 0.74
CA MET A 40 -4.72 1.95 1.25
C MET A 40 -3.64 2.32 2.28
N THR A 41 -2.77 3.28 1.96
CA THR A 41 -1.74 3.72 2.91
C THR A 41 -2.29 4.46 4.13
N GLU A 42 -3.40 5.20 4.00
CA GLU A 42 -4.14 5.78 5.13
C GLU A 42 -4.69 4.70 6.07
N SER A 43 -5.18 3.58 5.54
CA SER A 43 -5.59 2.42 6.34
C SER A 43 -4.42 1.76 7.06
N ASP A 44 -3.29 1.53 6.37
CA ASP A 44 -2.07 0.98 6.97
C ASP A 44 -1.58 1.85 8.14
N LEU A 45 -1.56 3.18 7.96
CA LEU A 45 -1.15 4.13 9.02
C LEU A 45 -2.07 4.11 10.24
N ARG A 46 -3.34 3.74 10.06
CA ARG A 46 -4.32 3.60 11.15
C ARG A 46 -4.32 2.21 11.80
N GLY A 47 -3.49 1.29 11.32
CA GLY A 47 -3.49 -0.12 11.77
C GLY A 47 -4.73 -0.89 11.33
N VAL A 48 -5.41 -0.44 10.27
CA VAL A 48 -6.57 -1.13 9.68
C VAL A 48 -6.07 -1.94 8.48
N ASP A 49 -5.16 -2.87 8.74
CA ASP A 49 -4.41 -3.61 7.71
C ASP A 49 -5.31 -4.39 6.74
N THR A 50 -6.53 -4.73 7.16
CA THR A 50 -7.55 -5.39 6.33
C THR A 50 -8.02 -4.55 5.13
N HIS A 51 -7.75 -3.24 5.16
CA HIS A 51 -8.10 -2.27 4.12
C HIS A 51 -6.85 -1.54 3.57
N GLY A 52 -5.66 -2.06 3.88
CA GLY A 52 -4.37 -1.52 3.48
C GLY A 52 -3.79 -2.22 2.26
N ILE A 53 -2.45 -2.28 2.17
CA ILE A 53 -1.76 -2.87 1.01
C ILE A 53 -1.91 -4.40 0.87
N PHE A 54 -2.38 -5.11 1.89
CA PHE A 54 -2.52 -6.58 1.86
C PHE A 54 -3.58 -7.10 0.85
N ARG A 55 -4.30 -6.22 0.14
CA ARG A 55 -5.31 -6.57 -0.87
C ARG A 55 -4.80 -6.45 -2.29
#